data_AF-A0A842Q4A7-F1
#
_entry.id   AF-A0A842Q4A7-F1
#
_cell.length_a   1.000
_cell.length_b   1.000
_cell.length_c   1.000
_cell.angle_alpha   90.00
_cell.angle_beta   90.00
_cell.angle_gamma   90.00
#
_symmetry.space_group_name_H-M   'P 1'
#
loop_
_entity.id
_entity.type
_entity.pdbx_description
1 polymer ?
#
loop_
_entity_poly.entity_id
_entity_poly.type
_entity_poly.pdbx_seq_one_letter_code
_entity_poly.pdbx_strand_id
1 'polypeptide(L)'
;MLFFRKYLKDLNSVRNEVERIIAKQKSGSPYDVSPFKPRIEELLDSISDFNLDWNNLPVVFRIARIVISSSTTQQHDVSANNDNDTDSGKGIITYQENIVLPDIKHDLELVTKMLNYMREQKKLKRTDMPLFIHPDEILLAYREGKISFSADEIQTQMTIIFQKGSIMYVGFVFGRDYVILKN
;
A
#
# COMPACT_ATOMS: atom_id res chain seq x y z
N MET A 1 4.63 25.38 18.08
CA MET A 1 3.59 25.35 17.04
C MET A 1 2.57 24.29 17.43
N LEU A 2 1.37 24.68 17.86
CA LEU A 2 0.29 23.74 18.15
C LEU A 2 -0.25 23.22 16.82
N PHE A 3 0.08 21.98 16.46
CA PHE A 3 -0.63 21.29 15.39
C PHE A 3 -1.97 20.83 15.97
N PHE A 4 -3.07 21.45 15.55
CA PHE A 4 -4.38 20.83 15.68
C PHE A 4 -4.33 19.52 14.89
N ARG A 5 -4.10 18.40 15.58
CA ARG A 5 -4.22 17.07 14.98
C ARG A 5 -5.67 16.86 14.63
N LYS A 6 -6.01 17.05 13.36
CA LYS A 6 -7.28 16.58 12.83
C LYS A 6 -7.17 15.06 12.71
N TYR A 7 -7.65 14.36 13.73
CA TYR A 7 -7.74 12.90 13.70
C TYR A 7 -8.49 12.45 12.45
N LEU A 8 -8.02 11.36 11.86
CA LEU A 8 -8.68 10.72 10.73
C LEU A 8 -9.97 10.07 11.26
N LYS A 9 -11.12 10.37 10.64
CA LYS A 9 -12.42 9.92 11.15
C LYS A 9 -12.95 8.70 10.42
N ASP A 10 -12.60 8.58 9.15
CA ASP A 10 -13.13 7.63 8.19
C ASP A 10 -12.17 7.52 6.99
N LEU A 11 -12.48 6.62 6.06
CA LEU A 11 -11.72 6.46 4.81
C LEU A 11 -11.71 7.73 3.95
N ASN A 12 -12.80 8.51 3.97
CA ASN A 12 -12.85 9.80 3.27
C ASN A 12 -11.81 10.79 3.80
N SER A 13 -11.58 10.81 5.12
CA SER A 13 -10.55 11.62 5.75
C SER A 13 -9.15 11.20 5.30
N VAL A 14 -8.91 9.90 5.15
CA VAL A 14 -7.64 9.36 4.64
C VAL A 14 -7.45 9.78 3.18
N ARG A 15 -8.46 9.57 2.33
CA ARG A 15 -8.46 9.94 0.92
C ARG A 15 -8.16 11.43 0.72
N ASN A 16 -8.93 12.29 1.37
CA ASN A 16 -8.75 13.74 1.29
C ASN A 16 -7.34 14.18 1.71
N GLU A 17 -6.76 13.52 2.72
CA GLU A 17 -5.42 13.84 3.18
C GLU A 17 -4.34 13.38 2.19
N VAL A 18 -4.48 12.18 1.62
CA VAL A 18 -3.59 11.70 0.54
C VAL A 18 -3.66 12.62 -0.67
N GLU A 19 -4.87 12.98 -1.13
CA GLU A 19 -5.07 13.92 -2.23
C GLU A 19 -4.47 15.28 -1.95
N ARG A 20 -4.59 15.78 -0.72
CA ARG A 20 -3.97 17.03 -0.29
C ARG A 20 -2.44 16.96 -0.36
N ILE A 21 -1.83 15.83 0.04
CA ILE A 21 -0.37 15.62 -0.04
C ILE A 21 0.09 15.59 -1.50
N ILE A 22 -0.68 14.95 -2.38
CA ILE A 22 -0.43 14.90 -3.82
C ILE A 22 -0.53 16.32 -4.42
N ALA A 23 -1.58 17.06 -4.09
CA ALA A 23 -1.84 18.40 -4.63
C ALA A 23 -0.76 19.45 -4.26
N LYS A 24 0.00 19.21 -3.18
CA LYS A 24 1.16 20.05 -2.83
C LYS A 24 2.33 19.90 -3.80
N GLN A 25 2.38 18.80 -4.57
CA GLN A 25 3.47 18.55 -5.49
C GLN A 25 3.30 19.38 -6.76
N LYS A 26 4.41 19.94 -7.25
CA LYS A 26 4.41 20.71 -8.49
C LYS A 26 4.26 19.74 -9.68
N SER A 27 3.30 20.02 -10.55
CA SER A 27 3.18 19.28 -11.81
C SER A 27 4.43 19.45 -12.68
N GLY A 28 4.86 18.37 -13.34
CA GLY A 28 6.10 18.28 -14.11
C GLY A 28 7.37 18.11 -13.25
N SER A 29 7.25 17.97 -11.94
CA SER A 29 8.41 17.66 -11.08
C SER A 29 8.73 16.15 -11.07
N PRO A 30 9.91 15.74 -10.58
CA PRO A 30 10.23 14.32 -10.36
C PRO A 30 9.27 13.60 -9.39
N TYR A 31 8.42 14.35 -8.68
CA TYR A 31 7.41 13.84 -7.76
C TYR A 31 5.98 13.94 -8.32
N ASP A 32 5.83 14.28 -9.60
CA ASP A 32 4.53 14.42 -10.23
C ASP A 32 3.87 13.05 -10.46
N VAL A 33 2.82 12.79 -9.71
CA VAL A 33 2.02 11.57 -9.80
C VAL A 33 0.72 11.76 -10.58
N SER A 34 0.48 12.95 -11.14
CA SER A 34 -0.74 13.25 -11.91
C SER A 34 -1.00 12.28 -13.08
N PRO A 35 0.01 11.75 -13.82
CA PRO A 35 -0.25 10.76 -14.88
C PRO A 35 -0.84 9.45 -14.35
N PHE A 36 -0.68 9.15 -13.06
CA PHE A 36 -1.13 7.93 -12.42
C PHE A 36 -2.40 8.10 -11.59
N LYS A 37 -3.06 9.27 -11.68
CA LYS A 37 -4.26 9.59 -10.89
C LYS A 37 -5.32 8.48 -10.89
N PRO A 38 -5.72 7.88 -12.03
CA PRO A 38 -6.71 6.79 -12.02
C PRO A 38 -6.27 5.57 -11.18
N ARG A 39 -4.98 5.23 -11.21
CA ARG A 39 -4.43 4.11 -10.42
C ARG A 39 -4.37 4.43 -8.94
N ILE A 40 -4.14 5.69 -8.58
CA ILE A 40 -4.16 6.14 -7.18
C ILE A 40 -5.58 6.10 -6.64
N GLU A 41 -6.56 6.59 -7.40
CA GLU A 41 -7.98 6.54 -7.05
C GLU A 41 -8.44 5.09 -6.86
N GLU A 42 -8.12 4.19 -7.80
CA GLU A 42 -8.38 2.74 -7.67
C GLU A 42 -7.80 2.15 -6.37
N LEU A 43 -6.55 2.48 -6.02
CA LEU A 43 -5.92 1.99 -4.78
C LEU A 43 -6.60 2.56 -3.53
N LEU A 44 -7.02 3.83 -3.55
CA LEU A 44 -7.73 4.47 -2.44
C LEU A 44 -9.16 3.95 -2.27
N ASP A 45 -9.84 3.63 -3.37
CA ASP A 45 -11.16 2.99 -3.37
C ASP A 45 -11.08 1.53 -2.92
N SER A 46 -9.93 0.89 -3.14
CA SER A 46 -9.71 -0.50 -2.74
C SER A 46 -9.49 -0.69 -1.23
N ILE A 47 -9.24 0.37 -0.46
CA ILE A 47 -9.05 0.26 1.00
C ILE A 47 -10.33 -0.25 1.63
N SER A 48 -10.27 -1.44 2.23
CA SER A 48 -11.45 -2.19 2.68
C SER A 48 -12.15 -1.51 3.87
N ASP A 49 -11.41 -1.22 4.93
CA ASP A 49 -11.94 -0.70 6.18
C ASP A 49 -11.03 0.35 6.81
N PHE A 50 -11.65 1.28 7.56
CA PHE A 50 -10.91 2.24 8.38
C PHE A 50 -10.38 1.56 9.65
N ASN A 51 -9.07 1.60 9.88
CA ASN A 51 -8.46 1.03 11.08
C ASN A 51 -8.28 2.12 12.17
N LEU A 52 -8.89 1.90 13.34
CA LEU A 52 -8.78 2.79 14.50
C LEU A 52 -7.34 2.95 15.01
N ASP A 53 -6.48 1.95 14.81
CA ASP A 53 -5.07 2.00 15.21
C ASP A 53 -4.30 3.11 14.49
N TRP A 54 -4.74 3.53 13.30
CA TRP A 54 -4.13 4.65 12.58
C TRP A 54 -4.14 5.96 13.38
N ASN A 55 -5.06 6.11 14.34
CA ASN A 55 -5.14 7.25 15.25
C ASN A 55 -4.31 7.09 16.53
N ASN A 56 -4.01 5.85 16.94
CA ASN A 56 -3.45 5.55 18.25
C ASN A 56 -1.97 5.16 18.19
N LEU A 57 -1.56 4.51 17.10
CA LEU A 57 -0.25 3.90 16.93
C LEU A 57 0.45 4.42 15.68
N PRO A 58 1.78 4.35 15.60
CA PRO A 58 2.49 4.49 14.34
C PRO A 58 2.27 3.23 13.50
N VAL A 59 1.78 3.39 12.27
CA VAL A 59 1.39 2.28 11.39
C VAL A 59 1.93 2.52 9.99
N VAL A 60 2.48 1.47 9.37
CA VAL A 60 2.74 1.43 7.92
C VAL A 60 1.64 0.59 7.29
N PHE A 61 0.78 1.24 6.52
CA PHE A 61 -0.24 0.58 5.71
C PHE A 61 0.28 0.41 4.29
N ARG A 62 0.27 -0.81 3.77
CA ARG A 62 0.69 -1.14 2.40
C ARG A 62 -0.49 -1.73 1.65
N ILE A 63 -0.67 -1.31 0.40
CA ILE A 63 -1.66 -1.85 -0.51
C ILE A 63 -1.05 -2.06 -1.89
N ALA A 64 -1.38 -3.18 -2.53
CA ALA A 64 -0.92 -3.50 -3.86
C ALA A 64 -2.08 -4.00 -4.73
N ARG A 65 -2.09 -3.57 -5.99
CA ARG A 65 -2.94 -4.11 -7.04
C ARG A 65 -2.17 -5.19 -7.78
N ILE A 66 -2.68 -6.40 -7.72
CA ILE A 66 -2.16 -7.57 -8.41
C ILE A 66 -3.08 -7.93 -9.55
N VAL A 67 -2.47 -8.26 -10.68
CA VAL A 67 -3.19 -8.59 -11.90
C VAL A 67 -2.80 -9.98 -12.33
N ILE A 68 -3.66 -10.95 -12.02
CA ILE A 68 -3.47 -12.34 -12.40
C ILE A 68 -3.69 -12.47 -13.89
N SER A 69 -2.64 -12.87 -14.60
CA SER A 69 -2.78 -13.32 -15.98
C SER A 69 -3.20 -14.78 -15.92
N SER A 70 -4.26 -15.19 -16.63
CA SER A 70 -4.91 -16.51 -16.53
C SER A 70 -4.06 -17.74 -16.93
N SER A 71 -2.73 -17.71 -16.79
CA SER A 71 -1.84 -18.86 -16.95
C SER A 71 -1.67 -19.70 -15.68
N THR A 72 -2.12 -19.24 -14.51
CA THR A 72 -2.07 -20.01 -13.25
C THR A 72 -3.45 -20.58 -12.94
N THR A 73 -3.79 -21.66 -13.64
CA THR A 73 -4.98 -22.47 -13.40
C THR A 73 -4.88 -23.15 -12.03
N GLN A 74 -5.47 -22.54 -11.00
CA GLN A 74 -6.18 -23.29 -9.95
C GLN A 74 -7.45 -22.51 -9.60
N GLN A 75 -8.52 -22.86 -10.32
CA GLN A 75 -9.89 -22.64 -9.88
C GLN A 75 -10.04 -23.24 -8.48
N HIS A 76 -10.22 -22.37 -7.48
CA HIS A 76 -10.93 -22.76 -6.28
C HIS A 76 -12.22 -21.96 -6.22
N ASP A 77 -13.33 -22.70 -6.22
CA ASP A 77 -14.69 -22.21 -6.12
C ASP A 77 -14.85 -21.30 -4.89
N VAL A 78 -15.11 -20.02 -5.13
CA VAL A 78 -15.78 -19.16 -4.15
C VAL A 78 -16.94 -18.47 -4.86
N SER A 79 -18.12 -19.04 -4.62
CA SER A 79 -19.47 -18.50 -4.71
C SER A 79 -19.70 -17.27 -5.60
N ALA A 80 -20.45 -17.53 -6.68
CA ALA A 80 -21.07 -16.55 -7.55
C ALA A 80 -21.80 -15.42 -6.79
N ASN A 81 -21.55 -14.19 -7.21
CA ASN A 81 -22.61 -13.25 -7.56
C ASN A 81 -22.16 -12.40 -8.74
N ASN A 82 -23.06 -12.33 -9.72
CA ASN A 82 -22.85 -11.77 -11.05
C ASN A 82 -22.55 -10.28 -11.00
N ASP A 83 -21.67 -9.82 -11.89
CA ASP A 83 -21.99 -8.69 -12.74
C ASP A 83 -21.21 -8.80 -14.07
N ASN A 84 -21.94 -8.60 -15.16
CA ASN A 84 -21.44 -8.62 -16.52
C ASN A 84 -20.52 -7.42 -16.75
N ASP A 85 -19.22 -7.66 -16.98
CA ASP A 85 -18.45 -6.80 -17.87
C ASP A 85 -17.26 -7.55 -18.50
N THR A 86 -16.91 -7.09 -19.67
CA THR A 86 -16.25 -7.81 -20.75
C THR A 86 -14.74 -7.59 -20.66
N ASP A 87 -14.02 -8.39 -19.86
CA ASP A 87 -12.57 -8.63 -20.05
C ASP A 87 -12.17 -9.98 -19.44
N SER A 88 -12.67 -11.05 -20.05
CA SER A 88 -12.44 -12.43 -19.67
C SER A 88 -10.98 -12.84 -19.90
N GLY A 89 -10.15 -12.72 -18.86
CA GLY A 89 -8.78 -13.26 -18.83
C GLY A 89 -7.86 -12.68 -17.75
N LYS A 90 -8.26 -11.63 -17.03
CA LYS A 90 -7.41 -10.96 -16.04
C LYS A 90 -8.11 -10.76 -14.70
N GLY A 91 -7.80 -11.60 -13.71
CA GLY A 91 -8.29 -11.40 -12.34
C GLY A 91 -7.54 -10.24 -11.68
N ILE A 92 -8.25 -9.33 -11.01
CA ILE A 92 -7.61 -8.28 -10.20
C ILE A 92 -7.75 -8.67 -8.73
N ILE A 93 -6.63 -8.77 -8.02
CA ILE A 93 -6.59 -8.99 -6.57
C ILE A 93 -5.99 -7.77 -5.89
N THR A 94 -6.54 -7.42 -4.74
CA THR A 94 -5.99 -6.39 -3.87
C THR A 94 -5.34 -7.06 -2.66
N TYR A 95 -4.07 -6.76 -2.42
CA TYR A 95 -3.36 -7.15 -1.20
C TYR A 95 -3.23 -5.94 -0.28
N GLN A 96 -3.49 -6.13 1.02
CA GLN A 96 -3.41 -5.09 2.04
C GLN A 96 -2.68 -5.61 3.27
N GLU A 97 -1.91 -4.75 3.91
CA GLU A 97 -1.22 -5.07 5.15
C GLU A 97 -1.15 -3.83 6.06
N ASN A 98 -1.41 -4.05 7.35
CA ASN A 98 -1.26 -3.05 8.41
C ASN A 98 -0.13 -3.48 9.35
N ILE A 99 1.00 -2.77 9.30
CA ILE A 99 2.16 -3.04 10.15
C ILE A 99 2.21 -2.02 11.28
N VAL A 100 1.90 -2.46 12.50
CA VAL A 100 2.06 -1.65 13.70
C VAL A 100 3.54 -1.55 14.06
N LEU A 101 4.03 -0.33 14.21
CA LEU A 101 5.39 -0.05 14.66
C LEU A 101 5.43 0.29 16.16
N PRO A 102 6.61 0.20 16.81
CA PRO A 102 6.77 0.62 18.19
C PRO A 102 6.26 2.05 18.42
N ASP A 103 5.69 2.30 19.60
CA ASP A 103 5.03 3.58 19.89
C ASP A 103 6.03 4.73 20.18
N ILE A 104 6.74 5.16 19.15
CA ILE A 104 7.65 6.32 19.19
C ILE A 104 7.45 7.17 17.92
N LYS A 105 8.11 8.33 17.85
CA LYS A 105 8.11 9.18 16.66
C LYS A 105 9.13 8.66 15.66
N HIS A 106 8.70 8.40 14.42
CA HIS A 106 9.58 7.85 13.39
C HIS A 106 9.80 8.82 12.24
N ASP A 107 11.03 8.87 11.74
CA ASP A 107 11.34 9.36 10.40
C ASP A 107 11.39 8.20 9.40
N LEU A 108 11.55 8.53 8.12
CA LEU A 108 11.56 7.52 7.06
C LEU A 108 12.73 6.53 7.20
N GLU A 109 13.88 6.98 7.69
CA GLU A 109 15.06 6.13 7.87
C GLU A 109 14.81 5.09 8.96
N LEU A 110 14.23 5.48 10.09
CA LEU A 110 13.88 4.59 11.18
C LEU A 110 12.80 3.59 10.76
N VAL A 111 11.76 4.02 10.03
CA VAL A 111 10.75 3.12 9.46
C VAL A 111 11.40 2.09 8.55
N THR A 112 12.27 2.53 7.64
CA THR A 112 13.00 1.64 6.71
C THR A 112 13.86 0.62 7.47
N LYS A 113 14.56 1.03 8.54
CA LYS A 113 15.34 0.12 9.39
C LYS A 113 14.45 -0.90 10.08
N MET A 114 13.31 -0.48 10.64
CA MET A 114 12.37 -1.36 11.33
C MET A 114 11.73 -2.39 10.39
N LEU A 115 11.29 -1.97 9.21
CA LEU A 115 10.72 -2.89 8.22
C LEU A 115 11.78 -3.87 7.69
N ASN A 116 13.01 -3.42 7.46
CA ASN A 116 14.12 -4.32 7.12
C ASN A 116 14.42 -5.31 8.25
N TYR A 117 14.38 -4.89 9.51
CA TYR A 117 14.53 -5.79 10.65
C TYR A 117 13.44 -6.87 10.66
N MET A 118 12.17 -6.50 10.41
CA MET A 118 11.08 -7.47 10.28
C MET A 118 11.28 -8.45 9.12
N ARG A 119 11.82 -7.97 7.98
CA ARG A 119 12.19 -8.82 6.84
C ARG A 119 13.28 -9.83 7.22
N GLU A 120 14.29 -9.41 7.96
CA GLU A 120 15.34 -10.31 8.46
C GLU A 120 14.80 -11.38 9.40
N GLN A 121 13.85 -11.05 10.27
CA GLN A 121 13.18 -12.04 11.13
C GLN A 121 12.44 -13.10 10.30
N LYS A 122 11.92 -12.73 9.13
CA LYS A 122 11.31 -13.62 8.14
C LYS A 122 12.34 -14.33 7.23
N LYS A 123 13.65 -14.18 7.49
CA LYS A 123 14.78 -14.69 6.67
C LYS A 123 14.80 -14.13 5.24
N LEU A 124 14.21 -12.95 5.03
CA LEU A 124 14.24 -12.22 3.76
C LEU A 124 15.46 -11.28 3.73
N LYS A 125 15.94 -10.97 2.52
CA LYS A 125 17.06 -10.04 2.35
C LYS A 125 16.63 -8.60 2.64
N ARG A 126 17.58 -7.78 3.10
CA ARG A 126 17.38 -6.33 3.14
C ARG A 126 17.12 -5.77 1.74
N THR A 127 16.37 -4.68 1.71
CA THR A 127 15.97 -3.95 0.52
C THR A 127 16.07 -2.46 0.80
N ASP A 128 16.32 -1.69 -0.25
CA ASP A 128 16.45 -0.24 -0.12
C ASP A 128 15.10 0.43 0.14
N MET A 129 13.99 -0.21 -0.25
CA MET A 129 12.65 0.37 -0.16
C MET A 129 11.60 -0.57 0.46
N PRO A 130 11.76 -1.00 1.72
CA PRO A 130 10.88 -1.97 2.38
C PRO A 130 9.48 -1.40 2.68
N LEU A 131 9.27 -0.11 2.43
CA LEU A 131 7.97 0.55 2.49
C LEU A 131 6.97 -0.11 1.55
N PHE A 132 7.43 -0.70 0.44
CA PHE A 132 6.58 -1.37 -0.53
C PHE A 132 6.61 -2.89 -0.33
N ILE A 133 5.57 -3.56 -0.80
CA ILE A 133 5.45 -5.01 -0.76
C ILE A 133 6.40 -5.57 -1.81
N HIS A 134 7.39 -6.34 -1.37
CA HIS A 134 8.35 -6.94 -2.29
C HIS A 134 7.90 -8.32 -2.79
N PRO A 135 8.39 -8.73 -3.98
CA PRO A 135 8.12 -10.06 -4.53
C PRO A 135 8.39 -11.23 -3.58
N ASP A 136 9.44 -11.13 -2.76
CA ASP A 136 9.80 -12.19 -1.82
C ASP A 136 8.86 -12.30 -0.62
N GLU A 137 8.22 -11.19 -0.20
CA GLU A 137 7.16 -11.17 0.81
C GLU A 137 5.89 -11.86 0.29
N ILE A 138 5.53 -11.62 -0.97
CA ILE A 138 4.43 -12.32 -1.65
C ILE A 138 4.75 -13.80 -1.81
N LEU A 139 5.95 -14.16 -2.29
CA LEU A 139 6.35 -15.56 -2.42
C LEU A 139 6.28 -16.30 -1.08
N LEU A 140 6.70 -15.65 0.01
CA LEU A 140 6.59 -16.22 1.35
C LEU A 140 5.12 -16.42 1.76
N ALA A 141 4.29 -15.39 1.57
CA ALA A 141 2.86 -15.47 1.88
C ALA A 141 2.15 -16.55 1.05
N TYR A 142 2.50 -16.72 -0.23
CA TYR A 142 1.98 -17.77 -1.10
C TYR A 142 2.36 -19.16 -0.59
N ARG A 143 3.64 -19.36 -0.23
CA ARG A 143 4.11 -20.63 0.35
C ARG A 143 3.44 -20.97 1.68
N GLU A 144 3.08 -19.96 2.46
CA GLU A 144 2.33 -20.10 3.71
C GLU A 144 0.82 -20.26 3.49
N GLY A 145 0.35 -20.31 2.24
CA GLY A 145 -1.07 -20.45 1.89
C GLY A 145 -1.92 -19.22 2.24
N LYS A 146 -1.29 -18.07 2.49
CA LYS A 146 -1.99 -16.82 2.87
C LYS A 146 -2.56 -16.08 1.67
N ILE A 147 -2.06 -16.36 0.47
CA ILE A 147 -2.47 -15.73 -0.79
C ILE A 147 -2.39 -16.74 -1.95
N SER A 148 -3.13 -16.48 -3.04
CA SER A 148 -3.28 -17.38 -4.19
C SER A 148 -2.57 -16.92 -5.47
N PHE A 149 -1.75 -15.87 -5.42
CA PHE A 149 -1.15 -15.23 -6.61
C PHE A 149 0.38 -15.15 -6.50
N SER A 150 1.05 -14.91 -7.64
CA SER A 150 2.52 -14.82 -7.73
C SER A 150 3.03 -13.38 -7.72
N ALA A 151 4.33 -13.24 -7.48
CA ALA A 151 4.97 -11.97 -7.18
C ALA A 151 5.24 -11.06 -8.39
N ASP A 152 5.28 -11.64 -9.58
CA ASP A 152 5.47 -10.97 -10.88
C ASP A 152 4.21 -10.23 -11.36
N GLU A 153 3.10 -10.39 -10.65
CA GLU A 153 1.79 -9.87 -11.03
C GLU A 153 1.46 -8.50 -10.38
N ILE A 154 2.37 -7.96 -9.56
CA ILE A 154 2.16 -6.65 -8.91
C ILE A 154 2.34 -5.51 -9.92
N GLN A 155 1.26 -4.76 -10.19
CA GLN A 155 1.33 -3.61 -11.10
C GLN A 155 1.62 -2.28 -10.39
N THR A 156 0.87 -2.01 -9.33
CA THR A 156 0.94 -0.74 -8.62
C THR A 156 0.83 -0.97 -7.12
N GLN A 157 1.49 -0.10 -6.35
CA GLN A 157 1.46 -0.15 -4.90
C GLN A 157 1.37 1.23 -4.31
N MET A 158 0.78 1.31 -3.13
CA MET A 158 0.77 2.50 -2.30
C MET A 158 1.13 2.12 -0.87
N THR A 159 1.88 2.99 -0.21
CA THR A 159 2.21 2.87 1.21
C THR A 159 1.87 4.17 1.92
N ILE A 160 1.18 4.08 3.05
CA ILE A 160 0.82 5.21 3.89
C ILE A 160 1.46 5.03 5.26
N ILE A 161 2.22 6.03 5.70
CA ILE A 161 2.83 6.03 7.04
C ILE A 161 2.02 6.93 7.96
N PHE A 162 1.30 6.31 8.89
CA PHE A 162 0.54 6.97 9.94
C PHE A 162 1.41 7.21 11.18
N GLN A 163 1.28 8.39 11.77
CA GLN A 163 1.88 8.75 13.06
C GLN A 163 0.80 9.31 13.99
N LYS A 164 0.05 8.41 14.64
CA LYS A 164 -1.01 8.76 15.62
C LYS A 164 -2.00 9.79 15.08
N GLY A 165 -2.71 9.40 14.02
CA GLY A 165 -3.79 10.19 13.42
C GLY A 165 -3.34 11.23 12.40
N SER A 166 -2.10 11.14 11.93
CA SER A 166 -1.57 12.01 10.87
C SER A 166 -0.84 11.17 9.83
N ILE A 167 -1.07 11.43 8.56
CA ILE A 167 -0.29 10.83 7.47
C ILE A 167 1.01 11.63 7.35
N MET A 168 2.14 10.98 7.56
CA MET A 168 3.47 11.60 7.48
C MET A 168 4.06 11.49 6.07
N TYR A 169 3.90 10.32 5.46
CA TYR A 169 4.40 10.01 4.15
C TYR A 169 3.40 9.16 3.36
N VAL A 170 3.39 9.37 2.05
CA VAL A 170 2.70 8.50 1.09
C VAL A 170 3.70 8.09 0.03
N GLY A 171 3.93 6.79 -0.12
CA GLY A 171 4.76 6.21 -1.16
C GLY A 171 3.89 5.62 -2.27
N PHE A 172 4.35 5.71 -3.51
CA PHE A 172 3.76 5.00 -4.64
C PHE A 172 4.82 4.24 -5.43
N VAL A 173 4.42 3.11 -6.02
CA VAL A 173 5.17 2.38 -7.04
C VAL A 173 4.29 2.20 -8.26
N PHE A 174 4.80 2.62 -9.41
CA PHE A 174 4.18 2.42 -10.72
C PHE A 174 5.19 1.71 -11.62
N GLY A 175 5.07 0.38 -11.74
CA GLY A 175 6.06 -0.42 -12.44
C GLY A 175 7.42 -0.41 -11.72
N ARG A 176 8.45 0.22 -12.32
CA ARG A 176 9.81 0.32 -11.74
C ARG A 176 10.09 1.66 -11.08
N ASP A 177 9.23 2.64 -11.30
CA ASP A 177 9.39 3.97 -10.73
C ASP A 177 8.68 4.04 -9.38
N TYR A 178 9.32 4.71 -8.43
CA TYR A 178 8.74 4.94 -7.12
C TYR A 178 8.93 6.38 -6.69
N VAL A 179 8.01 6.84 -5.85
CA VAL A 179 8.00 8.21 -5.34
C VAL A 179 7.50 8.21 -3.91
N ILE A 180 8.10 9.04 -3.07
CA ILE A 180 7.68 9.23 -1.67
C ILE A 180 7.37 10.69 -1.46
N LEU A 181 6.13 10.96 -1.09
CA LEU A 181 5.61 12.28 -0.82
C LEU A 181 5.56 12.49 0.69
N LYS A 182 6.03 13.66 1.13
CA LYS A 182 5.96 14.08 2.53
C LYS A 182 4.80 15.04 2.72
N ASN A 183 4.10 14.90 3.84
CA ASN A 183 3.05 15.84 4.25
C ASN A 183 3.61 17.15 4.82
#